data_AF-A0A6I4INE7-F1
#
_entry.id   AF-A0A6I4INE7-F1
#
_cell.length_a   1.000
_cell.length_b   1.000
_cell.length_c   1.000
_cell.angle_alpha   90.00
_cell.angle_beta   90.00
_cell.angle_gamma   90.00
#
_symmetry.space_group_name_H-M   'P 1'
#
loop_
_entity.id
_entity.type
_entity.pdbx_description
1 polymer ?
#
loop_
_entity_poly.entity_id
_entity_poly.type
_entity_poly.pdbx_seq_one_letter_code
_entity_poly.pdbx_strand_id
1 'polypeptide(L)'
;MDKQDIILRQYREIKSALNDKLILQGYAPVHELANDEVFGSRYMIWSNNMEAMRLTWDGKEQWFILEITEDLPLHALSRWDEIVVTPFNPGRHTAADGNAITDDFIKNLE
;
A
#
# COMPACT_ATOMS: atom_id res chain seq x y z
N MET A 1 -20.71 -9.81 -3.21
CA MET A 1 -19.45 -9.41 -2.57
C MET A 1 -19.56 -7.93 -2.30
N ASP A 2 -19.39 -7.53 -1.05
CA ASP A 2 -19.53 -6.12 -0.65
C ASP A 2 -18.37 -5.28 -1.21
N LYS A 3 -18.57 -3.97 -1.39
CA LYS A 3 -17.52 -3.04 -1.83
C LYS A 3 -16.32 -3.11 -0.89
N GLN A 4 -16.56 -3.24 0.42
CA GLN A 4 -15.52 -3.39 1.42
C GLN A 4 -14.72 -4.68 1.25
N ASP A 5 -15.37 -5.80 0.90
CA ASP A 5 -14.67 -7.06 0.61
C ASP A 5 -13.71 -6.92 -0.58
N ILE A 6 -14.12 -6.20 -1.63
CA ILE A 6 -13.30 -5.96 -2.82
C ILE A 6 -12.06 -5.14 -2.46
N ILE A 7 -12.23 -4.06 -1.70
CA ILE A 7 -11.12 -3.20 -1.25
C ILE A 7 -10.14 -4.01 -0.42
N LEU A 8 -10.63 -4.78 0.55
CA LEU A 8 -9.79 -5.60 1.42
C LEU A 8 -9.05 -6.68 0.63
N ARG A 9 -9.71 -7.30 -0.34
CA ARG A 9 -9.04 -8.26 -1.23
C ARG A 9 -7.93 -7.58 -2.03
N GLN A 10 -8.22 -6.46 -2.69
CA GLN A 10 -7.25 -5.71 -3.48
C GLN A 10 -6.05 -5.25 -2.64
N TYR A 11 -6.30 -4.70 -1.44
CA TYR A 11 -5.24 -4.30 -0.52
C TYR A 11 -4.33 -5.47 -0.15
N ARG A 12 -4.91 -6.64 0.12
CA ARG A 12 -4.14 -7.86 0.44
C ARG A 12 -3.32 -8.34 -0.76
N GLU A 13 -3.87 -8.28 -1.97
CA GLU A 13 -3.16 -8.64 -3.20
C GLU A 13 -1.94 -7.73 -3.43
N ILE A 14 -2.13 -6.41 -3.36
CA ILE A 14 -1.04 -5.42 -3.47
C ILE A 14 -0.01 -5.64 -2.36
N LYS A 15 -0.46 -5.75 -1.11
CA LYS A 15 0.43 -5.99 0.05
C LYS A 15 1.24 -7.28 -0.13
N SER A 16 0.63 -8.36 -0.60
CA SER A 16 1.33 -9.63 -0.79
C SER A 16 2.42 -9.51 -1.86
N ALA A 17 2.08 -8.92 -3.01
CA ALA A 17 3.05 -8.73 -4.10
C ALA A 17 4.21 -7.83 -3.68
N LEU A 18 3.92 -6.72 -2.97
CA LEU A 18 4.95 -5.84 -2.43
C LEU A 18 5.81 -6.59 -1.40
N ASN A 19 5.21 -7.35 -0.50
CA ASN A 19 5.94 -8.08 0.52
C ASN A 19 6.94 -9.07 -0.09
N ASP A 20 6.52 -9.82 -1.12
CA ASP A 20 7.40 -10.75 -1.84
C ASP A 20 8.57 -10.02 -2.50
N LYS A 21 8.34 -8.84 -3.09
CA LYS A 21 9.40 -8.03 -3.71
C LYS A 21 10.34 -7.38 -2.68
N LEU A 22 9.79 -6.76 -1.65
CA LEU A 22 10.53 -5.98 -0.67
C LEU A 22 11.42 -6.87 0.23
N ILE A 23 10.97 -8.07 0.57
CA ILE A 23 11.79 -9.03 1.32
C ILE A 23 13.08 -9.37 0.56
N LEU A 24 13.01 -9.53 -0.77
CA LEU A 24 14.19 -9.80 -1.60
C LEU A 24 15.16 -8.62 -1.62
N GLN A 25 14.68 -7.40 -1.35
CA GLN A 25 15.46 -6.17 -1.24
C GLN A 25 15.93 -5.87 0.20
N GLY A 26 15.72 -6.80 1.14
CA GLY A 26 16.19 -6.67 2.52
C GLY A 26 15.27 -5.85 3.44
N TYR A 27 14.07 -5.50 2.97
CA TYR A 27 13.07 -4.87 3.80
C TYR A 27 12.37 -5.89 4.71
N ALA A 28 12.00 -5.45 5.91
CA ALA A 28 11.18 -6.20 6.85
C ALA A 28 9.91 -5.42 7.21
N PRO A 29 8.77 -6.12 7.41
CA PRO A 29 7.59 -5.56 8.07
C PRO A 29 7.94 -4.92 9.42
N VAL A 30 7.64 -3.64 9.60
CA VAL A 30 7.88 -2.94 10.89
C VAL A 30 6.61 -2.44 11.56
N HIS A 31 5.56 -2.16 10.79
CA HIS A 31 4.30 -1.69 11.36
C HIS A 31 3.12 -1.96 10.43
N GLU A 32 1.96 -2.33 10.99
CA GLU A 32 0.70 -2.47 10.28
C GLU A 32 -0.42 -1.89 11.16
N LEU A 33 -1.32 -1.12 10.55
CA LEU A 33 -2.51 -0.61 11.22
C LEU A 33 -3.74 -0.77 10.32
N ALA A 34 -4.83 -1.21 10.91
CA ALA A 34 -6.16 -1.17 10.31
C ALA A 34 -7.07 -0.33 11.21
N ASN A 35 -7.71 0.68 10.65
CA ASN A 35 -8.64 1.54 11.37
C ASN A 35 -10.02 1.48 10.71
N ASP A 36 -10.82 0.51 11.17
CA ASP A 36 -12.17 0.27 10.63
C ASP A 36 -13.12 1.45 10.89
N GLU A 37 -12.87 2.24 11.95
CA GLU A 37 -13.69 3.41 12.32
C GLU A 37 -13.43 4.63 11.44
N VAL A 38 -12.29 4.68 10.73
CA VAL A 38 -11.89 5.81 9.87
C VAL A 38 -12.04 5.40 8.40
N PHE A 39 -13.29 5.23 7.96
CA PHE A 39 -13.63 4.82 6.58
C PHE A 39 -12.95 3.51 6.13
N GLY A 40 -12.53 2.66 7.07
CA GLY A 40 -11.78 1.45 6.79
C GLY A 40 -10.34 1.69 6.34
N SER A 41 -9.73 2.84 6.64
CA SER A 41 -8.36 3.19 6.25
C SER A 41 -7.32 2.28 6.90
N ARG A 42 -6.25 1.95 6.18
CA ARG A 42 -5.24 0.96 6.61
C ARG A 42 -3.88 1.31 6.04
N TYR A 43 -2.82 0.93 6.73
CA TYR A 43 -1.48 1.00 6.16
C TYR A 43 -0.57 -0.12 6.64
N MET A 44 0.49 -0.34 5.87
CA MET A 44 1.58 -1.28 6.13
C MET A 44 2.90 -0.59 5.84
N ILE A 45 3.88 -0.73 6.74
CA ILE A 45 5.22 -0.15 6.61
C ILE A 45 6.27 -1.26 6.63
N TRP A 46 7.19 -1.18 5.68
CA TRP A 46 8.41 -1.97 5.63
C TRP A 46 9.65 -1.08 5.76
N SER A 47 10.75 -1.59 6.31
CA SER A 47 12.03 -0.88 6.35
C SER A 47 13.22 -1.82 6.22
N ASN A 48 14.31 -1.34 5.61
CA ASN A 48 15.61 -2.02 5.49
C ASN A 48 16.74 -1.34 6.30
N ASN A 49 16.39 -0.46 7.25
CA ASN A 49 17.28 0.43 8.02
C ASN A 49 17.95 1.58 7.24
N MET A 50 17.80 1.65 5.91
CA MET A 50 18.23 2.82 5.12
C MET A 50 17.02 3.70 4.77
N GLU A 51 15.92 3.06 4.40
CA GLU A 51 14.68 3.72 4.06
C GLU A 51 13.47 2.89 4.54
N ALA A 52 12.29 3.46 4.43
CA ALA A 52 11.03 2.79 4.69
C ALA A 52 10.03 3.05 3.57
N MET A 53 9.22 2.04 3.28
CA MET A 53 8.09 2.14 2.35
C MET A 53 6.78 1.98 3.09
N ARG A 54 5.75 2.71 2.66
CA ARG A 54 4.41 2.64 3.21
C ARG A 54 3.39 2.39 2.10
N LEU A 55 2.61 1.33 2.25
CA LEU A 55 1.37 1.12 1.50
C LEU A 55 0.20 1.65 2.33
N THR A 56 -0.59 2.55 1.78
CA THR A 56 -1.79 3.11 2.42
C THR A 56 -3.03 2.83 1.56
N TRP A 57 -4.10 2.39 2.20
CA TRP A 57 -5.46 2.55 1.71
C TRP A 57 -6.10 3.73 2.44
N ASP A 58 -6.33 4.83 1.71
CA ASP A 58 -7.12 5.95 2.20
C ASP A 58 -8.60 5.66 1.92
N GLY A 59 -9.34 5.28 2.96
CA GLY A 59 -10.75 4.94 2.84
C GLY A 59 -11.66 6.14 2.57
N LYS A 60 -11.21 7.35 2.89
CA LYS A 60 -11.97 8.59 2.69
C LYS A 60 -11.92 9.03 1.23
N GLU A 61 -10.71 9.16 0.70
CA GLU A 61 -10.48 9.57 -0.70
C GLU A 61 -10.57 8.38 -1.68
N GLN A 62 -10.61 7.16 -1.14
CA GLN A 62 -10.65 5.88 -1.86
C GLN A 62 -9.43 5.65 -2.74
N TRP A 63 -8.23 5.89 -2.22
CA TRP A 63 -6.97 5.74 -2.96
C TRP A 63 -6.07 4.67 -2.36
N PHE A 64 -5.33 3.97 -3.22
CA PHE A 64 -4.13 3.25 -2.83
C PHE A 64 -2.92 4.13 -3.07
N ILE A 65 -2.01 4.17 -2.10
CA ILE A 65 -0.84 5.04 -2.10
C ILE A 65 0.37 4.20 -1.72
N LEU A 66 1.44 4.27 -2.51
CA LEU A 66 2.77 3.78 -2.14
C LEU A 66 3.70 4.96 -1.97
N GLU A 67 4.38 5.01 -0.84
CA GLU A 67 5.26 6.12 -0.48
C GLU A 67 6.58 5.59 0.07
N ILE A 68 7.60 6.43 0.04
CA ILE A 68 8.94 6.14 0.56
C ILE A 68 9.47 7.26 1.44
N THR A 69 10.37 6.92 2.36
CA THR A 69 11.09 7.90 3.17
C THR A 69 12.48 7.37 3.54
N GLU A 70 13.46 8.26 3.53
CA GLU A 70 14.80 8.01 4.11
C GLU A 70 14.91 8.58 5.53
N ASP A 71 13.83 9.19 6.06
CA ASP A 71 13.80 9.81 7.39
C ASP A 71 13.64 8.76 8.49
N LEU A 72 14.76 8.11 8.83
CA LEU A 72 14.86 7.11 9.88
C LEU A 72 15.63 7.63 11.10
N PRO A 73 15.22 7.28 12.34
CA PRO A 73 14.07 6.43 12.68
C PRO A 73 12.72 7.13 12.44
N LEU A 74 11.68 6.34 12.12
CA LEU A 74 10.36 6.90 11.81
C LEU A 74 9.79 7.70 12.99
N HIS A 75 9.28 8.88 12.67
CA HIS A 75 8.59 9.78 13.59
C HIS A 75 7.20 10.13 13.06
N ALA A 76 6.33 10.65 13.93
CA ALA A 76 4.97 11.02 13.54
C ALA A 76 4.90 12.06 12.41
N LEU A 77 5.97 12.85 12.23
CA LEU A 77 6.10 13.89 11.21
C LEU A 77 7.12 13.55 10.14
N SER A 78 7.56 12.29 10.04
CA SER A 78 8.47 11.88 8.97
C SER A 78 7.85 12.19 7.62
N ARG A 79 8.67 12.78 6.74
CA ARG A 79 8.24 13.15 5.40
C ARG A 79 8.20 11.91 4.52
N TRP A 80 7.10 11.73 3.80
CA TRP A 80 6.91 10.68 2.82
C TRP A 80 6.83 11.30 1.44
N ASP A 81 7.55 10.73 0.48
CA ASP A 81 7.44 11.10 -0.93
C ASP A 81 6.63 10.01 -1.65
N GLU A 82 5.64 10.45 -2.45
CA GLU A 82 4.73 9.57 -3.18
C GLU A 82 5.47 8.88 -4.34
N ILE A 83 5.37 7.55 -4.41
CA ILE A 83 5.84 6.76 -5.56
C ILE A 83 4.66 6.53 -6.51
N VAL A 84 3.53 6.05 -5.99
CA VAL A 84 2.34 5.71 -6.78
C VAL A 84 1.09 6.11 -6.02
N VAL A 85 0.14 6.73 -6.73
CA VAL A 85 -1.21 7.02 -6.23
C VAL A 85 -2.22 6.52 -7.24
N THR A 86 -3.04 5.55 -6.85
CA THR A 86 -4.03 4.92 -7.73
C THR A 86 -5.42 4.98 -7.11
N PRO A 87 -6.40 5.66 -7.75
CA PRO A 87 -7.75 5.71 -7.24
C PRO A 87 -8.44 4.35 -7.38
N PHE A 88 -9.21 3.98 -6.36
CA PHE A 88 -10.09 2.80 -6.42
C PHE A 88 -11.33 3.11 -7.26
N ASN A 89 -11.55 2.30 -8.30
CA ASN A 89 -12.72 2.44 -9.18
C ASN A 89 -13.69 1.26 -8.99
N PRO A 90 -14.81 1.44 -8.24
CA PRO A 90 -15.79 0.39 -7.99
C PRO A 90 -16.47 -0.17 -9.26
N GLY A 91 -16.44 0.56 -10.37
CA GLY A 91 -17.03 0.16 -11.65
C GLY A 91 -16.12 -0.69 -12.55
N ARG A 92 -14.85 -0.88 -12.17
CA ARG A 92 -13.83 -1.62 -12.93
C ARG A 92 -13.23 -2.76 -12.10
N HIS A 93 -14.08 -3.68 -11.64
CA HIS A 93 -13.63 -4.84 -10.85
C HIS A 93 -13.83 -6.15 -11.59
N THR A 94 -13.23 -6.25 -12.78
CA THR A 94 -12.86 -7.56 -13.29
C THR A 94 -11.54 -8.00 -12.64
N ALA A 95 -11.26 -9.30 -12.57
CA ALA A 95 -9.98 -9.79 -12.05
C ALA A 95 -8.76 -9.20 -12.80
N ALA A 96 -8.94 -8.79 -14.06
CA ALA A 96 -7.92 -8.14 -14.86
C ALA A 96 -7.53 -6.74 -14.34
N ASP A 97 -8.48 -6.00 -13.79
CA ASP A 97 -8.24 -4.64 -13.28
C ASP A 97 -7.48 -4.65 -11.94
N GLY A 98 -7.76 -5.65 -11.08
CA GLY A 98 -7.03 -5.81 -9.82
C GLY A 98 -5.56 -6.20 -10.02
N ASN A 99 -5.27 -6.98 -11.06
CA ASN A 99 -3.91 -7.26 -11.48
C ASN A 99 -3.20 -6.00 -11.99
N ALA A 100 -3.88 -5.14 -12.76
CA ALA A 100 -3.29 -3.91 -13.29
C ALA A 100 -2.85 -2.94 -12.17
N ILE A 101 -3.65 -2.78 -11.11
CA ILE A 101 -3.26 -1.94 -9.96
C ILE A 101 -2.03 -2.52 -9.26
N THR A 102 -1.98 -3.85 -9.09
CA THR A 102 -0.84 -4.50 -8.44
C THR A 102 0.42 -4.37 -9.30
N ASP A 103 0.29 -4.57 -10.62
CA ASP A 103 1.39 -4.41 -11.58
C ASP A 103 1.95 -2.99 -11.58
N ASP A 104 1.10 -1.97 -11.47
CA ASP A 104 1.54 -0.57 -11.40
C ASP A 104 2.41 -0.34 -10.16
N PHE A 105 2.04 -0.89 -9.01
CA PHE A 105 2.84 -0.78 -7.78
C PHE A 105 4.18 -1.50 -7.92
N ILE A 106 4.20 -2.68 -8.54
CA ILE A 106 5.44 -3.47 -8.71
C ILE A 106 6.39 -2.85 -9.74
N LYS A 107 5.87 -2.31 -10.86
CA LYS A 107 6.66 -1.66 -11.91
C LYS A 107 7.35 -0.39 -11.42
N ASN A 108 6.73 0.37 -10.54
CA ASN A 108 7.34 1.58 -9.99
C ASN A 108 8.47 1.29 -8.98
N LEU A 109 8.74 0.01 -8.70
CA LEU A 109 9.84 -0.45 -7.86
C LEU A 109 10.94 -1.18 -8.68
N GLU A 110 10.90 -1.13 -10.01
CA GLU A 110 11.96 -1.64 -10.93
C GLU A 110 12.87 -0.50 -11.41
#